data_AF-A0A453DLU8-F1
#
_entry.id   AF-A0A453DLU8-F1
#
_cell.length_a   1.000
_cell.length_b   1.000
_cell.length_c   1.000
_cell.angle_alpha   90.00
_cell.angle_beta   90.00
_cell.angle_gamma   90.00
#
_symmetry.space_group_name_H-M   'P 1'
#
loop_
_entity.id
_entity.type
_entity.pdbx_description
1 polymer ?
#
loop_
_entity_poly.entity_id
_entity_poly.type
_entity_poly.pdbx_seq_one_letter_code
_entity_poly.pdbx_strand_id
1 'polypeptide(L)'
;FAGGTRSGGAMPKPPAGFVLDDQGRCIAAASKRIVTIIDDANNRPLECIIRRVFSSTQDHECLLLCPVDMPVQVLKSTNFSGWIAVDDDQIKQIIPSVAYALARVHMHFVESGFCYTARGGFCFPEDAIQEFHDSSGGSGEAPFEGVEICN
;
A
#
# COMPACT_ATOMS: atom_id res chain seq x y z
N PHE A 1 -36.69 8.86 0.27
CA PHE A 1 -35.57 9.52 -0.41
C PHE A 1 -35.64 9.17 -1.88
N ALA A 2 -35.87 10.17 -2.74
CA ALA A 2 -35.99 9.99 -4.18
C ALA A 2 -34.63 9.59 -4.76
N GLY A 3 -34.63 8.54 -5.60
CA GLY A 3 -33.47 8.09 -6.33
C GLY A 3 -33.03 9.14 -7.34
N GLY A 4 -31.89 9.77 -7.08
CA GLY A 4 -31.17 10.56 -8.07
C GLY A 4 -30.46 9.60 -9.02
N THR A 5 -30.98 9.46 -10.24
CA THR A 5 -30.24 8.90 -11.37
C THR A 5 -28.96 9.71 -11.56
N ARG A 6 -27.79 9.10 -11.25
CA ARG A 6 -26.49 9.67 -11.60
C ARG A 6 -26.46 9.85 -13.13
N SER A 7 -26.48 11.10 -13.56
CA SER A 7 -26.30 11.50 -14.95
C SER A 7 -24.92 11.04 -15.44
N GLY A 8 -24.90 10.09 -16.37
CA GLY A 8 -23.99 10.01 -17.53
C GLY A 8 -22.50 10.31 -17.38
N GLY A 9 -21.89 10.14 -16.21
CA GLY A 9 -20.45 10.20 -16.07
C GLY A 9 -19.84 8.94 -16.67
N ALA A 10 -18.92 9.08 -17.63
CA ALA A 10 -18.14 7.95 -18.12
C ALA A 10 -17.50 7.23 -16.91
N MET A 11 -17.60 5.90 -16.86
CA MET A 11 -16.96 5.14 -15.78
C MET A 11 -15.47 5.48 -15.72
N PRO A 12 -14.90 5.63 -14.51
CA PRO A 12 -13.47 5.84 -14.37
C PRO A 12 -12.73 4.69 -15.06
N LYS A 13 -11.61 5.01 -15.72
CA LYS A 13 -10.77 3.97 -16.32
C LYS A 13 -10.41 2.96 -15.23
N PRO A 14 -10.60 1.66 -15.48
CA PRO A 14 -10.25 0.66 -14.49
C PRO A 14 -8.77 0.74 -14.14
N PRO A 15 -8.37 0.27 -12.94
CA PRO A 15 -6.97 0.01 -12.66
C PRO A 15 -6.38 -0.82 -13.81
N ALA A 16 -5.14 -0.55 -14.18
CA ALA A 16 -4.55 -1.20 -15.36
C ALA A 16 -4.64 -2.73 -15.26
N GLY A 17 -4.68 -3.45 -16.37
CA GLY A 17 -4.79 -4.91 -16.33
C GLY A 17 -6.10 -5.47 -15.77
N PHE A 18 -7.11 -4.65 -15.47
CA PHE A 18 -8.49 -5.09 -15.24
C PHE A 18 -9.39 -4.68 -16.41
N VAL A 19 -10.31 -5.55 -16.78
CA VAL A 19 -11.37 -5.28 -17.75
C VAL A 19 -12.70 -5.32 -17.01
N LEU A 20 -13.46 -4.22 -17.09
CA LEU A 20 -14.80 -4.13 -16.50
C LEU A 20 -15.85 -4.19 -17.61
N ASP A 21 -17.03 -4.74 -17.30
CA ASP A 21 -18.21 -4.59 -18.15
C ASP A 21 -18.88 -3.21 -17.94
N ASP A 22 -19.95 -2.93 -18.69
CA ASP A 22 -20.70 -1.66 -18.63
C ASP A 22 -21.37 -1.39 -17.27
N GLN A 23 -21.44 -2.40 -16.40
CA GLN A 23 -21.96 -2.28 -15.03
C GLN A 23 -20.83 -2.09 -14.00
N GLY A 24 -19.57 -2.07 -14.43
CA GLY A 24 -18.40 -1.93 -13.57
C GLY A 24 -17.91 -3.24 -12.96
N ARG A 25 -18.41 -4.41 -13.40
CA ARG A 25 -18.00 -5.71 -12.88
C ARG A 25 -16.73 -6.19 -13.58
N CYS A 26 -15.79 -6.77 -12.83
CA CYS A 26 -14.55 -7.30 -13.38
C CYS A 26 -14.80 -8.60 -14.16
N ILE A 27 -14.46 -8.60 -15.46
CA ILE A 27 -14.65 -9.77 -16.35
C ILE A 27 -13.32 -10.41 -16.77
N ALA A 28 -12.19 -9.71 -16.60
CA ALA A 28 -10.86 -10.26 -16.82
C ALA A 28 -9.81 -9.48 -16.03
N ALA A 29 -8.75 -10.18 -15.61
CA ALA A 29 -7.58 -9.59 -14.98
C ALA A 29 -6.29 -10.17 -15.57
N ALA A 30 -5.29 -9.33 -15.79
CA ALA A 30 -3.98 -9.73 -16.29
C ALA A 30 -3.26 -10.61 -15.25
N SER A 31 -2.68 -11.72 -15.70
CA SER A 31 -2.07 -12.73 -14.83
C SER A 31 -0.71 -12.32 -14.22
N LYS A 32 -0.05 -11.28 -14.76
CA LYS A 32 1.23 -10.76 -14.24
C LYS A 32 1.22 -9.24 -14.29
N ARG A 33 1.32 -8.62 -13.11
CA ARG A 33 1.41 -7.15 -12.92
C ARG A 33 2.57 -6.73 -12.02
N ILE A 34 3.58 -7.60 -11.89
CA ILE A 34 4.74 -7.37 -11.03
C ILE A 34 5.85 -6.73 -11.85
N VAL A 35 6.44 -5.68 -11.32
CA VAL A 35 7.66 -5.03 -11.81
C VAL A 35 8.68 -5.01 -10.66
N THR A 36 9.96 -5.11 -11.00
CA THR A 36 11.05 -4.91 -10.02
C THR A 36 11.66 -3.54 -10.26
N ILE A 37 11.66 -2.70 -9.23
CA ILE A 37 12.42 -1.44 -9.23
C ILE A 37 13.71 -1.64 -8.43
N ILE A 38 14.78 -0.96 -8.82
CA ILE A 38 16.09 -1.07 -8.16
C ILE A 38 16.44 0.32 -7.63
N ASP A 39 16.86 0.40 -6.37
CA ASP A 39 17.41 1.63 -5.81
C ASP A 39 18.88 1.75 -6.24
N ASP A 40 19.21 2.83 -6.95
CA ASP A 40 20.57 3.11 -7.42
C ASP A 40 21.56 3.34 -6.26
N ALA A 41 21.10 3.75 -5.08
CA ALA A 41 21.98 4.06 -3.95
C ALA A 41 22.57 2.81 -3.27
N ASN A 42 21.80 1.73 -3.17
CA ASN A 42 22.21 0.50 -2.48
C ASN A 42 22.04 -0.78 -3.32
N ASN A 43 21.58 -0.66 -4.56
CA ASN A 43 21.37 -1.75 -5.53
C ASN A 43 20.43 -2.86 -5.01
N ARG A 44 19.45 -2.49 -4.17
CA ARG A 44 18.46 -3.44 -3.64
C ARG A 44 17.17 -3.39 -4.45
N PRO A 45 16.62 -4.56 -4.85
CA PRO A 45 15.37 -4.61 -5.58
C PRO A 45 14.16 -4.44 -4.66
N LEU A 46 13.08 -3.91 -5.20
CA LEU A 46 11.74 -3.95 -4.63
C LEU A 46 10.76 -4.47 -5.68
N GLU A 47 10.08 -5.56 -5.36
CA GLU A 47 9.00 -6.09 -6.20
C GLU A 47 7.72 -5.30 -5.92
N CYS A 48 7.11 -4.77 -6.98
CA CYS A 48 5.91 -3.96 -6.91
C CYS A 48 4.82 -4.48 -7.84
N ILE A 49 3.58 -4.42 -7.38
CA ILE A 49 2.39 -4.55 -8.22
C ILE A 49 2.10 -3.19 -8.85
N ILE A 50 1.94 -3.16 -10.16
CA ILE A 50 1.40 -1.98 -10.84
C ILE A 50 -0.06 -1.86 -10.39
N ARG A 51 -0.44 -0.77 -9.72
CA ARG A 51 -1.84 -0.47 -9.38
C ARG A 51 -2.54 0.21 -10.56
N ARG A 52 -1.93 1.27 -11.09
CA ARG A 52 -2.54 2.13 -12.13
C ARG A 52 -1.52 2.51 -13.19
N VAL A 53 -1.99 2.63 -14.43
CA VAL A 53 -1.28 3.28 -15.54
C VAL A 53 -2.08 4.54 -15.89
N PHE A 54 -1.42 5.68 -16.02
CA PHE A 54 -2.07 6.95 -16.32
C PHE A 54 -1.13 7.88 -17.09
N SER A 55 -1.69 8.83 -17.84
CA SER A 55 -0.91 9.89 -18.48
C SER A 55 -0.79 11.08 -17.53
N SER A 56 0.40 11.65 -17.41
CA SER A 56 0.62 12.92 -16.72
C SER A 56 0.03 14.09 -17.52
N THR A 57 0.02 15.29 -16.92
CA THR A 57 -0.37 16.53 -17.61
C THR A 57 0.58 16.91 -18.76
N GLN A 58 1.75 16.28 -18.84
CA GLN A 58 2.74 16.43 -19.90
C GLN A 58 2.70 15.28 -20.90
N ASP A 59 1.66 14.44 -20.87
CA ASP A 59 1.48 13.27 -21.74
C ASP A 59 2.56 12.18 -21.59
N HIS A 60 3.22 12.12 -20.44
CA HIS A 60 4.09 11.01 -20.08
C HIS A 60 3.28 9.86 -19.50
N GLU A 61 3.56 8.63 -19.92
CA GLU A 61 3.02 7.43 -19.26
C GLU A 61 3.63 7.30 -17.86
N CYS A 62 2.77 7.14 -16.85
CA CYS A 62 3.13 7.04 -15.45
C CYS A 62 2.48 5.80 -14.82
N LEU A 63 3.20 5.20 -13.88
CA LEU A 63 2.78 4.02 -13.15
C LEU A 63 2.61 4.36 -11.67
N LEU A 64 1.49 3.96 -11.07
CA LEU A 64 1.35 3.89 -9.63
C LEU A 64 1.72 2.47 -9.18
N LEU A 65 2.72 2.34 -8.34
CA LEU A 65 3.26 1.07 -7.86
C LEU A 65 2.96 0.87 -6.37
N CYS A 66 2.67 -0.37 -5.96
CA CYS A 66 2.61 -0.78 -4.56
C CYS A 66 3.58 -1.94 -4.33
N PRO A 67 4.35 -1.97 -3.22
CA PRO A 67 5.13 -3.13 -2.85
C PRO A 67 4.29 -4.42 -2.83
N VAL A 68 4.88 -5.54 -3.27
CA VAL A 68 4.25 -6.87 -3.18
C VAL A 68 4.12 -7.30 -1.72
N ASP A 69 5.14 -7.00 -0.92
CA ASP A 69 5.15 -7.25 0.52
C ASP A 69 4.49 -6.09 1.28
N MET A 70 3.94 -6.37 2.47
CA MET A 70 3.26 -5.36 3.28
C MET A 70 4.26 -4.29 3.74
N PRO A 71 4.06 -2.99 3.44
CA PRO A 71 4.87 -1.92 3.99
C PRO A 71 4.79 -1.90 5.52
N VAL A 72 5.93 -1.67 6.19
CA VAL A 72 5.97 -1.57 7.65
C VAL A 72 6.67 -0.28 8.09
N GLN A 73 6.15 0.31 9.15
CA GLN A 73 6.76 1.45 9.83
C GLN A 73 7.16 1.03 11.24
N VAL A 74 8.40 1.35 11.63
CA VAL A 74 8.89 1.10 12.99
C VAL A 74 8.66 2.35 13.83
N LEU A 75 7.91 2.19 14.91
CA LEU A 75 7.57 3.29 15.82
C LEU A 75 8.17 3.04 17.20
N LYS A 76 8.50 4.14 17.89
CA LYS A 76 8.94 4.15 19.29
C LYS A 76 7.85 4.75 20.17
N SER A 77 7.53 4.07 21.27
CA SER A 77 6.61 4.61 22.28
C SER A 77 7.22 5.83 22.96
N THR A 78 6.40 6.86 23.17
CA THR A 78 6.67 7.93 24.11
C THR A 78 5.96 7.60 25.42
N ASN A 79 6.60 7.85 26.57
CA ASN A 79 6.20 7.27 27.86
C ASN A 79 4.79 7.63 28.36
N PHE A 80 4.01 8.49 27.69
CA PHE A 80 2.69 8.93 28.18
C PHE A 80 1.63 9.29 27.13
N SER A 81 1.88 9.32 25.81
CA SER A 81 0.86 9.87 24.89
C SER A 81 0.97 9.53 23.40
N GLY A 82 1.80 8.58 22.96
CA GLY A 82 1.75 8.14 21.57
C GLY A 82 3.02 7.51 21.04
N TRP A 83 3.02 7.34 19.73
CA TRP A 83 4.06 6.69 18.95
C TRP A 83 4.74 7.72 18.06
N ILE A 84 6.07 7.67 17.99
CA ILE A 84 6.84 8.50 17.05
C ILE A 84 7.59 7.60 16.07
N ALA A 85 7.70 8.05 14.83
CA ALA A 85 8.53 7.38 13.84
C ALA A 85 9.99 7.40 14.27
N VAL A 86 10.65 6.25 14.10
CA VAL A 86 12.10 6.12 14.32
C VAL A 86 12.82 6.64 13.07
N ASP A 87 13.84 7.47 13.25
CA ASP A 87 14.66 7.98 12.14
C ASP A 87 15.58 6.89 11.55
N ASP A 88 16.15 7.15 10.37
CA ASP A 88 16.96 6.16 9.64
C ASP A 88 18.18 5.66 10.44
N ASP A 89 18.84 6.53 11.21
CA ASP A 89 20.03 6.15 11.96
C ASP A 89 19.69 5.32 13.20
N GLN A 90 18.57 5.62 13.85
CA GLN A 90 18.01 4.80 14.91
C GLN A 90 17.49 3.46 14.37
N ILE A 91 16.82 3.42 13.21
CA ILE A 91 16.35 2.18 12.59
C ILE A 91 17.54 1.25 12.33
N LYS A 92 18.63 1.74 11.71
CA LYS A 92 19.83 0.94 11.42
C LYS A 92 20.36 0.20 12.65
N GLN A 93 20.26 0.80 13.83
CA GLN A 93 20.72 0.20 15.09
C GLN A 93 19.80 -0.93 15.60
N ILE A 94 18.52 -0.91 15.21
CA ILE A 94 17.51 -1.87 15.70
C ILE A 94 17.04 -2.87 14.63
N ILE A 95 17.51 -2.80 13.38
CA ILE A 95 17.19 -3.76 12.31
C ILE A 95 17.29 -5.23 12.81
N PRO A 96 18.37 -5.66 13.48
CA PRO A 96 18.46 -7.05 13.96
C PRO A 96 17.34 -7.43 14.93
N SER A 97 16.94 -6.50 15.80
CA SER A 97 15.86 -6.70 16.77
C SER A 97 14.50 -6.76 16.09
N VAL A 98 14.24 -5.89 15.10
CA VAL A 98 12.99 -5.90 14.31
C VAL A 98 12.88 -7.20 13.50
N ALA A 99 13.97 -7.59 12.82
CA ALA A 99 14.02 -8.82 12.06
C ALA A 99 13.79 -10.05 12.95
N TYR A 100 14.41 -10.09 14.14
CA TYR A 100 14.18 -11.15 15.11
C TYR A 100 12.73 -11.20 15.60
N ALA A 101 12.12 -10.05 15.90
CA ALA A 101 10.75 -9.99 16.37
C ALA A 101 9.76 -10.51 15.31
N LEU A 102 9.94 -10.13 14.04
CA LEU A 102 9.13 -10.66 12.92
C LEU A 102 9.38 -12.15 12.68
N ALA A 103 10.64 -12.60 12.75
CA ALA A 103 10.98 -14.01 12.53
C ALA A 103 10.31 -14.94 13.57
N ARG A 104 10.15 -14.48 14.82
CA ARG A 104 9.44 -15.23 15.87
C ARG A 104 7.98 -15.53 15.56
N VAL A 105 7.37 -14.76 14.66
CA VAL A 105 5.99 -14.93 14.21
C VAL A 105 5.93 -15.34 12.73
N HIS A 106 7.01 -15.97 12.23
CA HIS A 106 7.11 -16.48 10.86
C HIS A 106 6.98 -15.39 9.77
N MET A 107 7.41 -14.17 10.09
CA MET A 107 7.53 -13.07 9.14
C MET A 107 9.00 -12.71 8.90
N HIS A 108 9.29 -12.22 7.70
CA HIS A 108 10.61 -11.75 7.30
C HIS A 108 10.59 -10.23 7.15
N PHE A 109 11.47 -9.55 7.87
CA PHE A 109 11.75 -8.15 7.63
C PHE A 109 12.55 -8.02 6.34
N VAL A 110 12.05 -7.24 5.38
CA VAL A 110 12.67 -7.03 4.08
C VAL A 110 13.04 -5.57 3.94
N GLU A 111 14.34 -5.30 3.87
CA GLU A 111 14.90 -3.97 3.62
C GLU A 111 15.11 -3.76 2.12
N SER A 112 14.29 -2.89 1.54
CA SER A 112 14.51 -2.36 0.19
C SER A 112 15.09 -0.95 0.27
N GLY A 113 15.64 -0.45 -0.84
CA GLY A 113 16.11 0.93 -0.91
C GLY A 113 15.02 2.00 -0.92
N PHE A 114 13.74 1.60 -1.00
CA PHE A 114 12.60 2.53 -1.04
C PHE A 114 11.79 2.52 0.25
N CYS A 115 11.63 1.36 0.88
CA CYS A 115 10.86 1.17 2.11
C CYS A 115 11.20 -0.16 2.80
N TYR A 116 10.77 -0.28 4.06
CA TYR A 116 10.76 -1.56 4.76
C TYR A 116 9.44 -2.27 4.54
N THR A 117 9.50 -3.58 4.34
CA THR A 117 8.32 -4.43 4.20
C THR A 117 8.43 -5.66 5.08
N ALA A 118 7.30 -6.32 5.33
CA ALA A 118 7.24 -7.60 6.00
C ALA A 118 6.62 -8.65 5.06
N ARG A 119 7.31 -9.78 4.91
CA ARG A 119 6.91 -10.90 4.06
C ARG A 119 6.58 -12.12 4.93
N GLY A 120 5.40 -12.69 4.75
CA GLY A 120 4.95 -13.86 5.50
C GLY A 120 3.44 -13.96 5.53
N GLY A 121 2.92 -14.99 6.20
CA GLY A 121 1.48 -15.11 6.45
C GLY A 121 1.05 -14.11 7.50
N PHE A 122 0.21 -13.14 7.14
CA PHE A 122 -0.43 -12.26 8.11
C PHE A 122 -1.74 -12.88 8.58
N CYS A 123 -1.91 -12.97 9.89
CA CYS A 123 -3.19 -13.28 10.53
C CYS A 123 -3.36 -12.26 11.65
N PHE A 124 -4.09 -11.17 11.37
CA PHE A 124 -4.50 -10.22 12.39
C PHE A 124 -5.89 -10.59 12.87
N PRO A 125 -6.11 -10.81 14.17
CA PRO A 125 -7.47 -10.75 14.69
C PRO A 125 -7.95 -9.29 14.62
N GLU A 126 -9.24 -9.09 14.35
CA GLU A 126 -9.84 -7.78 14.09
C GLU A 126 -9.58 -6.76 15.22
N ASP A 127 -9.49 -7.24 16.46
CA ASP A 127 -9.21 -6.44 17.66
C ASP A 127 -7.75 -5.97 17.78
N ALA A 128 -6.84 -6.51 16.97
CA ALA A 128 -5.43 -6.10 16.94
C ALA A 128 -5.14 -5.00 15.89
N ILE A 129 -6.12 -4.62 15.06
CA ILE A 129 -5.97 -3.56 14.06
C ILE A 129 -6.17 -2.21 14.76
N GLN A 130 -5.11 -1.41 14.87
CA GLN A 130 -5.18 -0.05 15.39
C GLN A 130 -5.18 0.94 14.23
N GLU A 131 -6.35 1.49 13.90
CA GLU A 131 -6.50 2.53 12.88
C GLU A 131 -6.02 3.88 13.41
N PHE A 132 -5.06 4.49 12.72
CA PHE A 132 -4.62 5.85 12.99
C PHE A 132 -5.36 6.80 12.05
N HIS A 133 -6.34 7.53 12.58
CA HIS A 133 -6.92 8.66 11.87
C HIS A 133 -6.06 9.91 12.14
N ASP A 134 -5.58 10.55 11.07
CA ASP A 134 -4.93 11.85 11.19
C ASP A 134 -5.89 12.85 11.83
N SER A 135 -5.49 13.39 12.97
CA SER A 135 -6.27 14.33 13.80
C SER A 135 -6.52 15.70 13.16
N SER A 136 -6.22 15.87 11.87
CA SER A 136 -6.49 17.12 11.15
C SER A 136 -7.95 17.15 10.71
N GLY A 137 -8.76 17.94 11.43
CA GLY A 137 -10.17 18.20 11.12
C GLY A 137 -10.40 19.00 9.83
N GLY A 138 -9.80 18.60 8.71
CA GLY A 138 -9.98 19.16 7.39
C GLY A 138 -10.52 18.11 6.43
N SER A 139 -11.83 18.17 6.17
CA SER A 139 -12.52 17.57 5.01
C SER A 139 -11.88 16.32 4.37
N GLY A 140 -12.13 15.17 5.00
CA GLY A 140 -12.58 13.93 4.36
C GLY A 140 -11.99 13.51 3.02
N GLU A 141 -10.81 12.91 3.05
CA GLU A 141 -10.56 11.68 2.29
C GLU A 141 -9.82 10.72 3.22
N ALA A 142 -10.51 9.67 3.69
CA ALA A 142 -9.80 8.48 4.15
C ALA A 142 -8.88 8.01 3.01
N PRO A 143 -7.66 7.52 3.26
CA PRO A 143 -6.91 6.86 2.22
C PRO A 143 -7.76 5.67 1.75
N PHE A 144 -8.44 5.83 0.60
CA PHE A 144 -9.24 4.78 -0.02
C PHE A 144 -8.25 3.70 -0.48
N GLU A 145 -7.90 2.77 0.42
CA GLU A 145 -6.97 1.67 0.16
C GLU A 145 -7.53 0.63 -0.82
N GLY A 146 -8.76 0.80 -1.29
CA GLY A 146 -9.29 0.03 -2.39
C GLY A 146 -10.79 0.17 -2.54
N VAL A 147 -11.27 -0.19 -3.72
CA VAL A 147 -12.66 -0.54 -3.94
C VAL A 147 -12.74 -2.06 -3.85
N GLU A 148 -13.50 -2.56 -2.88
CA GLU A 148 -13.87 -3.97 -2.83
C GLU A 148 -14.69 -4.30 -4.10
N ILE A 149 -14.19 -5.21 -4.94
CA ILE A 149 -14.94 -5.73 -6.08
C ILE A 149 -15.41 -7.13 -5.70
N CYS A 150 -16.65 -7.23 -5.24
CA CYS A 150 -17.32 -8.50 -5.01
C CYS A 150 -17.74 -9.12 -6.35
N ASN A 151 -17.57 -10.44 -6.46
CA ASN A 151 -18.04 -11.25 -7.58
C ASN A 151 -19.51 -11.63 -7.42
#